data_AF-A0A9E2BDU2-F1
#
_entry.id   AF-A0A9E2BDU2-F1
#
_cell.length_a   1.000
_cell.length_b   1.000
_cell.length_c   1.000
_cell.angle_alpha   90.00
_cell.angle_beta   90.00
_cell.angle_gamma   90.00
#
_symmetry.space_group_name_H-M   'P 1'
#
loop_
_entity.id
_entity.type
_entity.pdbx_description
1 polymer ?
#
loop_
_entity_poly.entity_id
_entity_poly.type
_entity_poly.pdbx_seq_one_letter_code
_entity_poly.pdbx_strand_id
1 'polypeptide(L)'
;MKNRYTRLIVALSFVLLAPVSAAQQVADQETMSRWVRDMKSDPKGPFERIMWFCNDGEILPPEPYACVPHGGGIQHGAWNERAKTLRASGYYVANVLAEVQPPDLTAGVEGRERLHHILLERYLMAVDRGWIFRRAGAYRGALQAEDEIVGARRIVRALHRPPFAGQADFLLRRDAARLLPQGLDLPSLTDIRQRSTDLAKSDPGFEPLRDKIHGQPDATDAERVRAYASARPADVRTTDYELLAKAIDRLYLPGNISD
;
A
#
# COMPACT_ATOMS: atom_id res chain seq x y z
N MET A 1 -40.70 -80.10 -3.57
CA MET A 1 -40.61 -78.62 -3.51
C MET A 1 -39.47 -78.21 -2.59
N LYS A 2 -38.36 -77.70 -3.13
CA LYS A 2 -37.36 -76.86 -2.43
C LYS A 2 -36.36 -76.34 -3.49
N ASN A 3 -36.65 -75.15 -4.01
CA ASN A 3 -35.76 -74.42 -4.92
C ASN A 3 -34.57 -73.87 -4.14
N ARG A 4 -33.35 -74.18 -4.59
CA ARG A 4 -32.11 -73.53 -4.14
C ARG A 4 -31.67 -72.56 -5.25
N TYR A 5 -31.93 -71.28 -5.06
CA TYR A 5 -31.35 -70.21 -5.89
C TYR A 5 -30.03 -69.77 -5.27
N THR A 6 -28.92 -70.16 -5.89
CA THR A 6 -27.58 -69.65 -5.55
C THR A 6 -27.45 -68.24 -6.14
N ARG A 7 -27.43 -67.21 -5.28
CA ARG A 7 -27.19 -65.81 -5.70
C ARG A 7 -25.69 -65.59 -5.85
N LEU A 8 -25.25 -65.27 -7.07
CA LEU A 8 -23.92 -64.74 -7.36
C LEU A 8 -23.87 -63.29 -6.84
N ILE A 9 -23.00 -62.99 -5.87
CA ILE A 9 -22.72 -61.61 -5.45
C ILE A 9 -21.55 -61.11 -6.30
N VAL A 10 -21.85 -60.27 -7.29
CA VAL A 10 -20.83 -59.49 -8.01
C VAL A 10 -20.58 -58.23 -7.19
N ALA A 11 -19.43 -58.16 -6.52
CA ALA A 11 -18.99 -56.95 -5.84
C ALA A 11 -18.45 -55.96 -6.87
N LEU A 12 -19.26 -54.96 -7.21
CA LEU A 12 -18.86 -53.85 -8.08
C LEU A 12 -18.00 -52.87 -7.27
N SER A 13 -16.68 -52.95 -7.43
CA SER A 13 -15.72 -52.03 -6.83
C SER A 13 -15.86 -50.64 -7.46
N PHE A 14 -16.53 -49.73 -6.76
CA PHE A 14 -16.62 -48.31 -7.12
C PHE A 14 -15.26 -47.64 -6.82
N VAL A 15 -14.43 -47.45 -7.84
CA VAL A 15 -13.20 -46.64 -7.72
C VAL A 15 -13.62 -45.17 -7.67
N LEU A 16 -13.61 -44.59 -6.47
CA LEU A 16 -13.73 -43.16 -6.26
C LEU A 16 -12.47 -42.48 -6.83
N LEU A 17 -12.55 -41.94 -8.04
CA LEU A 17 -11.60 -40.92 -8.52
C LEU A 17 -11.82 -39.67 -7.68
N ALA A 18 -11.00 -39.47 -6.64
CA ALA A 18 -10.90 -38.19 -5.99
C ALA A 18 -10.34 -37.16 -7.00
N PRO A 19 -10.93 -35.96 -7.11
CA PRO A 19 -10.34 -34.91 -7.92
C PRO A 19 -8.98 -34.57 -7.31
N VAL A 20 -7.92 -34.78 -8.10
CA VAL A 20 -6.60 -34.24 -7.78
C VAL A 20 -6.75 -32.72 -7.87
N SER A 21 -6.92 -32.06 -6.72
CA SER A 21 -6.75 -30.61 -6.65
C SER A 21 -5.34 -30.32 -7.13
N ALA A 22 -5.21 -29.76 -8.32
CA ALA A 22 -3.97 -29.15 -8.76
C ALA A 22 -3.69 -28.01 -7.78
N ALA A 23 -2.85 -28.28 -6.77
CA ALA A 23 -2.31 -27.24 -5.92
C ALA A 23 -1.66 -26.24 -6.86
N GLN A 24 -2.18 -25.01 -6.89
CA GLN A 24 -1.65 -23.95 -7.73
C GLN A 24 -0.17 -23.83 -7.40
N GLN A 25 0.69 -24.11 -8.39
CA GLN A 25 2.11 -24.21 -8.16
C GLN A 25 2.61 -22.81 -7.79
N VAL A 26 2.83 -22.58 -6.50
CA VAL A 26 3.37 -21.34 -5.96
C VAL A 26 4.70 -21.11 -6.67
N ALA A 27 4.88 -19.91 -7.23
CA ALA A 27 6.12 -19.57 -7.91
C ALA A 27 7.32 -19.83 -6.98
N ASP A 28 8.43 -20.33 -7.52
CA ASP A 28 9.62 -20.54 -6.70
C ASP A 28 10.18 -19.22 -6.14
N GLN A 29 11.01 -19.33 -5.11
CA GLN A 29 11.59 -18.17 -4.42
C GLN A 29 12.39 -17.26 -5.36
N GLU A 30 13.07 -17.82 -6.36
CA GLU A 30 13.86 -17.05 -7.31
C GLU A 30 12.97 -16.18 -8.20
N THR A 31 11.87 -16.75 -8.68
CA THR A 31 10.86 -16.07 -9.48
C THR A 31 10.17 -14.97 -8.67
N MET A 32 9.77 -15.25 -7.44
CA MET A 32 9.19 -14.25 -6.54
C MET A 32 10.16 -13.10 -6.26
N SER A 33 11.44 -13.41 -6.01
CA SER A 33 12.49 -12.40 -5.79
C SER A 33 12.74 -11.54 -7.02
N ARG A 34 12.67 -12.13 -8.22
CA ARG A 34 12.75 -11.40 -9.49
C ARG A 34 11.54 -10.48 -9.68
N TRP A 35 10.32 -10.93 -9.38
CA TRP A 35 9.14 -10.06 -9.46
C TRP A 35 9.23 -8.87 -8.52
N VAL A 36 9.72 -9.04 -7.29
CA VAL A 36 9.96 -7.92 -6.38
C VAL A 36 10.98 -6.95 -6.98
N ARG A 37 12.09 -7.44 -7.56
CA ARG A 37 13.07 -6.56 -8.23
C ARG A 37 12.47 -5.79 -9.40
N ASP A 38 11.66 -6.45 -10.22
CA ASP A 38 10.99 -5.83 -11.37
C ASP A 38 9.99 -4.76 -10.92
N MET A 39 9.17 -5.03 -9.90
CA MET A 39 8.24 -4.04 -9.35
C MET A 39 8.96 -2.83 -8.73
N LYS A 40 10.18 -3.02 -8.19
CA LYS A 40 10.98 -1.88 -7.68
C LYS A 40 11.49 -0.96 -8.80
N SER A 41 11.66 -1.47 -10.02
CA SER A 41 12.18 -0.71 -11.17
C SER A 41 11.09 -0.19 -12.11
N ASP A 42 9.90 -0.80 -12.09
CA ASP A 42 8.77 -0.42 -12.95
C ASP A 42 8.18 0.95 -12.57
N PRO A 43 7.93 1.86 -13.53
CA PRO A 43 7.29 3.16 -13.27
C PRO A 43 5.92 3.08 -12.57
N LYS A 44 5.15 2.01 -12.77
CA LYS A 44 3.89 1.74 -12.06
C LYS A 44 4.07 0.84 -10.84
N GLY A 45 5.28 0.32 -10.64
CA GLY A 45 5.65 -0.61 -9.58
C GLY A 45 4.76 -1.84 -9.50
N PRO A 46 4.06 -2.08 -8.38
CA PRO A 46 3.20 -3.25 -8.22
C PRO A 46 1.81 -3.08 -8.84
N PHE A 47 1.54 -1.99 -9.55
CA PHE A 47 0.22 -1.64 -10.07
C PHE A 47 0.12 -1.80 -11.59
N GLU A 48 -1.09 -2.10 -12.06
CA GLU A 48 -1.42 -2.27 -13.47
C GLU A 48 -2.06 -0.99 -14.05
N ARG A 49 -3.09 -0.50 -13.35
CA ARG A 49 -3.95 0.63 -13.75
C ARG A 49 -4.55 1.30 -12.51
N ILE A 50 -4.98 2.55 -12.64
CA ILE A 50 -5.76 3.24 -11.59
C ILE A 50 -7.22 2.86 -11.75
N MET A 51 -7.88 2.51 -10.64
CA MET A 51 -9.30 2.16 -10.61
C MET A 51 -9.97 2.80 -9.39
N TRP A 52 -11.28 2.93 -9.47
CA TRP A 52 -12.16 3.15 -8.32
C TRP A 52 -12.57 1.81 -7.72
N PHE A 53 -12.50 1.70 -6.40
CA PHE A 53 -12.98 0.58 -5.62
C PHE A 53 -14.12 1.08 -4.73
N CYS A 54 -15.35 0.75 -5.13
CA CYS A 54 -16.55 1.27 -4.50
C CYS A 54 -16.95 0.46 -3.26
N ASN A 55 -17.70 1.10 -2.36
CA ASN A 55 -18.08 0.50 -1.07
C ASN A 55 -19.03 -0.70 -1.19
N ASP A 56 -19.73 -0.84 -2.32
CA ASP A 56 -20.57 -2.00 -2.65
C ASP A 56 -19.80 -3.14 -3.35
N GLY A 57 -18.49 -2.95 -3.58
CA GLY A 57 -17.60 -3.93 -4.20
C GLY A 57 -17.40 -3.76 -5.70
N GLU A 58 -18.08 -2.80 -6.35
CA GLU A 58 -17.88 -2.56 -7.78
C GLU A 58 -16.50 -1.90 -8.04
N ILE A 59 -15.87 -2.27 -9.16
CA ILE A 59 -14.57 -1.74 -9.57
C ILE A 59 -14.76 -0.99 -10.88
N LEU A 60 -14.58 0.33 -10.84
CA LEU A 60 -14.91 1.23 -11.94
C LEU A 60 -13.66 1.92 -12.52
N PRO A 61 -13.67 2.33 -13.80
CA PRO A 61 -12.63 3.20 -14.34
C PRO A 61 -12.48 4.49 -13.53
N PRO A 62 -11.32 5.17 -13.55
CA PRO A 62 -11.00 6.34 -12.72
C PRO A 62 -11.70 7.63 -13.19
N GLU A 63 -13.01 7.56 -13.42
CA GLU A 63 -13.84 8.70 -13.80
C GLU A 63 -14.25 9.51 -12.55
N PRO A 64 -14.39 10.84 -12.66
CA PRO A 64 -14.86 11.66 -11.55
C PRO A 64 -16.20 11.17 -11.02
N TYR A 65 -16.33 11.04 -9.69
CA TYR A 65 -17.56 10.67 -9.00
C TYR A 65 -18.11 9.26 -9.33
N ALA A 66 -17.32 8.37 -9.94
CA ALA A 66 -17.77 7.04 -10.35
C ALA A 66 -18.43 6.24 -9.23
N CYS A 67 -17.89 6.28 -8.01
CA CYS A 67 -18.47 5.56 -6.87
C CYS A 67 -19.57 6.32 -6.10
N VAL A 68 -19.96 7.54 -6.48
CA VAL A 68 -21.02 8.28 -5.75
C VAL A 68 -22.34 7.50 -5.71
N PRO A 69 -22.83 6.91 -6.81
CA PRO A 69 -24.02 6.04 -6.79
C PRO A 69 -23.85 4.78 -5.93
N HIS A 70 -22.61 4.38 -5.65
CA HIS A 70 -22.21 3.16 -4.96
C HIS A 70 -21.87 3.39 -3.47
N GLY A 71 -22.31 4.54 -2.92
CA GLY A 71 -22.06 4.90 -1.52
C GLY A 71 -20.64 5.41 -1.25
N GLY A 72 -19.92 5.84 -2.29
CA GLY A 72 -18.53 6.26 -2.22
C GLY A 72 -17.54 5.11 -2.44
N GLY A 73 -16.25 5.43 -2.37
CA GLY A 73 -15.18 4.48 -2.61
C GLY A 73 -13.82 5.14 -2.46
N ILE A 74 -12.78 4.41 -2.82
CA ILE A 74 -11.41 4.90 -2.84
C ILE A 74 -10.80 4.68 -4.22
N GLN A 75 -10.02 5.64 -4.70
CA GLN A 75 -9.25 5.48 -5.93
C GLN A 75 -7.83 5.09 -5.58
N HIS A 76 -7.34 4.01 -6.19
CA HIS A 76 -5.94 3.61 -6.07
C HIS A 76 -5.49 2.75 -7.25
N GLY A 77 -4.21 2.37 -7.24
CA GLY A 77 -3.67 1.42 -8.21
C GLY A 77 -4.22 0.03 -7.95
N ALA A 78 -4.81 -0.59 -8.97
CA ALA A 78 -5.10 -2.01 -8.97
C ALA A 78 -3.79 -2.80 -9.10
N TRP A 79 -3.59 -3.81 -8.26
CA TRP A 79 -2.42 -4.67 -8.31
C TRP A 79 -2.26 -5.34 -9.68
N ASN A 80 -1.01 -5.48 -10.13
CA ASN A 80 -0.68 -6.34 -11.26
C ASN A 80 -0.73 -7.83 -10.85
N GLU A 81 -0.70 -8.72 -11.82
CA GLU A 81 -0.84 -10.17 -11.58
C GLU A 81 0.29 -10.75 -10.70
N ARG A 82 1.49 -10.16 -10.73
CA ARG A 82 2.63 -10.61 -9.90
C ARG A 82 2.39 -10.28 -8.44
N ALA A 83 1.94 -9.06 -8.15
CA ALA A 83 1.56 -8.64 -6.81
C ALA A 83 0.39 -9.49 -6.29
N LYS A 84 -0.65 -9.74 -7.09
CA LYS A 84 -1.76 -10.63 -6.72
C LYS A 84 -1.28 -12.05 -6.40
N THR A 85 -0.39 -12.61 -7.22
CA THR A 85 0.16 -13.95 -7.03
C THR A 85 0.97 -14.07 -5.74
N LEU A 86 1.81 -13.07 -5.44
CA LEU A 86 2.56 -13.02 -4.17
C LEU A 86 1.62 -12.97 -2.96
N ARG A 87 0.59 -12.12 -3.02
CA ARG A 87 -0.41 -11.99 -1.96
C ARG A 87 -1.20 -13.29 -1.75
N ALA A 88 -1.63 -13.94 -2.83
CA ALA A 88 -2.28 -15.25 -2.78
C ALA A 88 -1.38 -16.37 -2.22
N SER A 89 -0.06 -16.18 -2.27
CA SER A 89 0.94 -17.10 -1.70
C SER A 89 1.33 -16.76 -0.26
N GLY A 90 0.61 -15.85 0.40
CA GLY A 90 0.87 -15.42 1.79
C GLY A 90 1.84 -14.25 1.93
N TYR A 91 2.40 -13.73 0.83
CA TYR A 91 3.29 -12.55 0.85
C TYR A 91 2.49 -11.27 0.58
N TYR A 92 1.94 -10.66 1.63
CA TYR A 92 1.18 -9.42 1.56
C TYR A 92 2.07 -8.20 1.22
N VAL A 93 2.44 -8.06 -0.05
CA VAL A 93 3.20 -6.91 -0.59
C VAL A 93 2.27 -5.88 -1.24
N ALA A 94 2.80 -4.68 -1.45
CA ALA A 94 2.12 -3.56 -2.08
C ALA A 94 0.82 -3.15 -1.37
N ASN A 95 0.84 -3.04 -0.05
CA ASN A 95 -0.36 -2.76 0.73
C ASN A 95 -0.83 -1.31 0.53
N VAL A 96 -2.12 -1.17 0.23
CA VAL A 96 -2.85 0.09 0.16
C VAL A 96 -3.59 0.25 1.48
N LEU A 97 -3.08 1.10 2.38
CA LEU A 97 -3.65 1.26 3.73
C LEU A 97 -5.09 1.78 3.67
N ALA A 98 -5.42 2.59 2.66
CA ALA A 98 -6.76 3.09 2.43
C ALA A 98 -7.81 1.97 2.28
N GLU A 99 -7.44 0.86 1.64
CA GLU A 99 -8.31 -0.29 1.37
C GLU A 99 -8.42 -1.24 2.58
N VAL A 100 -7.41 -1.28 3.45
CA VAL A 100 -7.34 -2.24 4.57
C VAL A 100 -8.47 -2.04 5.57
N GLN A 101 -9.28 -3.09 5.75
CA GLN A 101 -10.29 -3.12 6.80
C GLN A 101 -9.65 -3.64 8.10
N PRO A 102 -9.81 -2.94 9.24
CA PRO A 102 -9.15 -3.36 10.48
C PRO A 102 -9.47 -4.77 10.96
N PRO A 103 -10.70 -5.32 10.79
CA PRO A 103 -10.98 -6.71 11.13
C PRO A 103 -10.07 -7.71 10.42
N ASP A 104 -9.60 -7.41 9.20
CA ASP A 104 -8.66 -8.25 8.45
C ASP A 104 -7.29 -8.36 9.13
N LEU A 105 -6.94 -7.41 9.99
CA LEU A 105 -5.68 -7.39 10.72
C LEU A 105 -5.84 -7.85 12.16
N THR A 106 -6.98 -7.54 12.77
CA THR A 106 -7.19 -7.79 14.21
C THR A 106 -7.72 -9.19 14.51
N ALA A 107 -8.16 -9.94 13.50
CA ALA A 107 -8.68 -11.30 13.66
C ALA A 107 -7.63 -12.38 13.36
N GLY A 108 -7.53 -13.36 14.26
CA GLY A 108 -6.77 -14.60 14.02
C GLY A 108 -5.25 -14.44 13.95
N VAL A 109 -4.59 -15.49 13.45
CA VAL A 109 -3.13 -15.52 13.22
C VAL A 109 -2.78 -14.86 11.88
N GLU A 110 -3.57 -15.12 10.84
CA GLU A 110 -3.36 -14.54 9.51
C GLU A 110 -3.41 -13.01 9.52
N GLY A 111 -4.34 -12.40 10.25
CA GLY A 111 -4.41 -10.94 10.36
C GLY A 111 -3.19 -10.34 11.05
N ARG A 112 -2.62 -11.03 12.06
CA ARG A 112 -1.36 -10.64 12.71
C ARG A 112 -0.18 -10.71 11.73
N GLU A 113 -0.09 -11.77 10.93
CA GLU A 113 0.94 -11.89 9.90
C GLU A 113 0.80 -10.81 8.82
N ARG A 114 -0.44 -10.51 8.39
CA ARG A 114 -0.71 -9.40 7.48
C ARG A 114 -0.26 -8.06 8.07
N LEU A 115 -0.49 -7.82 9.36
CA LEU A 115 0.01 -6.62 10.03
C LEU A 115 1.55 -6.60 10.05
N HIS A 116 2.23 -7.70 10.37
CA HIS A 116 3.69 -7.78 10.29
C HIS A 116 4.22 -7.43 8.90
N HIS A 117 3.60 -7.94 7.84
CA HIS A 117 3.99 -7.63 6.47
C HIS A 117 3.78 -6.16 6.11
N ILE A 118 2.66 -5.56 6.55
CA ILE A 118 2.44 -4.10 6.40
C ILE A 118 3.55 -3.32 7.10
N LEU A 119 3.87 -3.64 8.35
CA LEU A 119 4.90 -2.93 9.11
C LEU A 119 6.30 -3.10 8.51
N LEU A 120 6.63 -4.31 8.05
CA LEU A 120 7.87 -4.58 7.33
C LEU A 120 7.95 -3.76 6.05
N GLU A 121 6.88 -3.71 5.25
CA GLU A 121 6.81 -2.88 4.06
C GLU A 121 7.01 -1.40 4.38
N ARG A 122 6.36 -0.87 5.43
CA ARG A 122 6.54 0.51 5.88
C ARG A 122 7.98 0.81 6.28
N TYR A 123 8.62 -0.11 7.00
CA TYR A 123 10.04 -0.01 7.34
C TYR A 123 10.91 0.01 6.08
N LEU A 124 10.71 -0.94 5.17
CA LEU A 124 11.46 -1.05 3.92
C LEU A 124 11.26 0.19 3.04
N MET A 125 10.06 0.75 2.97
CA MET A 125 9.80 2.01 2.27
C MET A 125 10.66 3.14 2.84
N ALA A 126 10.82 3.22 4.17
CA ALA A 126 11.62 4.24 4.81
C ALA A 126 13.14 4.06 4.59
N VAL A 127 13.64 2.82 4.62
CA VAL A 127 15.10 2.56 4.54
C VAL A 127 15.61 2.23 3.13
N ASP A 128 14.73 1.87 2.20
CA ASP A 128 15.08 1.43 0.83
C ASP A 128 14.40 2.28 -0.25
N ARG A 129 14.34 3.60 -0.02
CA ARG A 129 13.86 4.63 -0.97
C ARG A 129 12.50 4.27 -1.59
N GLY A 130 11.51 3.97 -0.75
CA GLY A 130 10.17 3.55 -1.17
C GLY A 130 10.02 2.06 -1.49
N TRP A 131 11.09 1.26 -1.42
CA TRP A 131 11.11 -0.18 -1.65
C TRP A 131 10.29 -0.59 -2.90
N ILE A 132 9.23 -1.38 -2.75
CA ILE A 132 8.39 -1.87 -3.86
C ILE A 132 7.66 -0.76 -4.61
N PHE A 133 7.50 0.41 -3.99
CA PHE A 133 6.91 1.61 -4.60
C PHE A 133 7.95 2.61 -5.12
N ARG A 134 9.25 2.28 -5.08
CA ARG A 134 10.37 3.18 -5.40
C ARG A 134 10.17 4.00 -6.66
N ARG A 135 9.66 3.38 -7.73
CA ARG A 135 9.41 4.03 -9.02
C ARG A 135 7.94 4.39 -9.22
N ALA A 136 7.02 3.74 -8.48
CA ALA A 136 5.59 4.01 -8.48
C ALA A 136 5.20 5.36 -7.87
N GLY A 137 6.08 6.04 -7.13
CA GLY A 137 5.77 7.38 -6.59
C GLY A 137 5.45 8.45 -7.65
N ALA A 138 5.87 8.24 -8.90
CA ALA A 138 5.50 9.09 -10.04
C ALA A 138 4.18 8.64 -10.72
N TYR A 139 3.67 7.45 -10.38
CA TYR A 139 2.42 6.94 -10.92
C TYR A 139 1.23 7.54 -10.15
N ARG A 140 0.89 8.78 -10.52
CA ARG A 140 -0.12 9.59 -9.85
C ARG A 140 -1.47 8.85 -9.75
N GLY A 141 -2.05 8.88 -8.55
CA GLY A 141 -3.32 8.21 -8.25
C GLY A 141 -3.17 6.76 -7.80
N ALA A 142 -1.98 6.18 -7.83
CA ALA A 142 -1.77 4.80 -7.37
C ALA A 142 -1.88 4.66 -5.85
N LEU A 143 -1.39 5.66 -5.11
CA LEU A 143 -1.52 5.82 -3.67
C LEU A 143 -1.81 7.30 -3.41
N GLN A 144 -2.90 7.59 -2.69
CA GLN A 144 -3.24 8.95 -2.29
C GLN A 144 -2.88 9.14 -0.81
N ALA A 145 -1.98 10.08 -0.52
CA ALA A 145 -1.46 10.28 0.83
C ALA A 145 -2.58 10.49 1.87
N GLU A 146 -3.62 11.24 1.53
CA GLU A 146 -4.79 11.50 2.36
C GLU A 146 -5.50 10.22 2.77
N ASP A 147 -5.84 9.39 1.77
CA ASP A 147 -6.56 8.14 1.99
C ASP A 147 -5.70 7.13 2.75
N GLU A 148 -4.40 7.10 2.47
CA GLU A 148 -3.44 6.27 3.21
C GLU A 148 -3.30 6.71 4.67
N ILE A 149 -3.33 8.02 4.97
CA ILE A 149 -3.33 8.56 6.33
C ILE A 149 -4.63 8.21 7.06
N VAL A 150 -5.78 8.34 6.38
CA VAL A 150 -7.09 7.95 6.93
C VAL A 150 -7.12 6.45 7.23
N GLY A 151 -6.64 5.62 6.31
CA GLY A 151 -6.48 4.17 6.48
C GLY A 151 -5.56 3.83 7.66
N ALA A 152 -4.38 4.46 7.74
CA ALA A 152 -3.44 4.31 8.84
C ALA A 152 -4.06 4.64 10.20
N ARG A 153 -4.78 5.77 10.32
CA ARG A 153 -5.50 6.17 11.54
C ARG A 153 -6.57 5.15 11.93
N ARG A 154 -7.30 4.61 10.94
CA ARG A 154 -8.31 3.57 11.15
C ARG A 154 -7.69 2.29 11.70
N ILE A 155 -6.57 1.85 11.14
CA ILE A 155 -5.81 0.67 11.60
C ILE A 155 -5.31 0.89 13.04
N VAL A 156 -4.58 1.97 13.31
CA VAL A 156 -4.00 2.19 14.64
C VAL A 156 -5.09 2.31 15.70
N ARG A 157 -6.20 2.99 15.42
CA ARG A 157 -7.34 3.07 16.33
C ARG A 157 -7.93 1.70 16.66
N ALA A 158 -8.02 0.81 15.68
CA ALA A 158 -8.52 -0.55 15.89
C ALA A 158 -7.56 -1.40 16.73
N LEU A 159 -6.25 -1.23 16.53
CA LEU A 159 -5.23 -1.92 17.33
C LEU A 159 -5.29 -1.53 18.82
N HIS A 160 -5.82 -0.36 19.18
CA HIS A 160 -6.03 0.03 20.58
C HIS A 160 -7.30 -0.57 21.23
N ARG A 161 -8.01 -1.46 20.53
CA ARG A 161 -9.21 -2.15 21.03
C ARG A 161 -8.96 -3.66 21.15
N PRO A 162 -9.75 -4.39 21.97
CA PRO A 162 -9.74 -5.85 21.96
C PRO A 162 -9.97 -6.41 20.54
N PRO A 163 -9.31 -7.52 20.16
CA PRO A 163 -8.47 -8.37 21.01
C PRO A 163 -7.00 -7.90 21.17
N PHE A 164 -6.56 -6.85 20.46
CA PHE A 164 -5.16 -6.37 20.45
C PHE A 164 -4.76 -5.51 21.66
N ALA A 165 -5.65 -5.28 22.62
CA ALA A 165 -5.41 -4.43 23.78
C ALA A 165 -4.52 -5.08 24.86
N GLY A 166 -4.03 -6.31 24.66
CA GLY A 166 -3.20 -7.04 25.61
C GLY A 166 -1.76 -6.49 25.74
N GLN A 167 -1.06 -6.94 26.78
CA GLN A 167 0.36 -6.65 27.00
C GLN A 167 1.25 -7.33 25.94
N ALA A 168 0.86 -8.53 25.49
CA ALA A 168 1.60 -9.28 24.47
C ALA A 168 1.67 -8.53 23.12
N ASP A 169 0.62 -7.76 22.77
CA ASP A 169 0.56 -7.00 21.53
C ASP A 169 1.18 -5.59 21.66
N PHE A 170 1.71 -5.21 22.83
CA PHE A 170 2.21 -3.85 23.08
C PHE A 170 3.28 -3.40 22.07
N LEU A 171 4.28 -4.27 21.81
CA LEU A 171 5.35 -3.94 20.86
C LEU A 171 4.82 -3.78 19.44
N LEU A 172 3.93 -4.68 19.01
CA LEU A 172 3.31 -4.62 17.69
C LEU A 172 2.47 -3.36 17.51
N ARG A 173 1.71 -2.95 18.53
CA ARG A 173 0.95 -1.69 18.54
C ARG A 173 1.85 -0.47 18.51
N ARG A 174 2.95 -0.49 19.27
CA ARG A 174 3.94 0.59 19.26
C ARG A 174 4.59 0.73 17.89
N ASP A 175 4.98 -0.38 17.26
CA ASP A 175 5.58 -0.37 15.94
C ASP A 175 4.59 0.10 14.88
N ALA A 176 3.33 -0.34 14.95
CA ALA A 176 2.26 0.19 14.11
C ALA A 176 2.07 1.69 14.29
N ALA A 177 2.06 2.18 15.52
CA ALA A 177 1.92 3.60 15.79
C ALA A 177 3.09 4.43 15.25
N ARG A 178 4.29 3.84 15.21
CA ARG A 178 5.52 4.48 14.73
C ARG A 178 5.65 4.45 13.20
N LEU A 179 5.31 3.34 12.55
CA LEU A 179 5.61 3.10 11.13
C LEU A 179 4.45 3.48 10.19
N LEU A 180 3.21 3.47 10.69
CA LEU A 180 2.06 3.88 9.91
C LEU A 180 1.97 5.42 9.84
N PRO A 181 1.62 6.01 8.68
CA PRO A 181 1.58 7.45 8.47
C PRO A 181 0.34 8.12 9.12
N GLN A 182 0.12 7.92 10.42
CA GLN A 182 -1.09 8.41 11.09
C GLN A 182 -0.97 9.84 11.65
N GLY A 183 0.25 10.29 11.96
CA GLY A 183 0.54 11.60 12.56
C GLY A 183 0.74 12.73 11.56
N LEU A 184 0.64 12.45 10.26
CA LEU A 184 0.83 13.48 9.24
C LEU A 184 -0.33 14.49 9.29
N ASP A 185 0.03 15.77 9.41
CA ASP A 185 -0.90 16.88 9.40
C ASP A 185 -1.39 17.15 7.97
N LEU A 186 -2.67 16.90 7.71
CA LEU A 186 -3.29 17.08 6.38
C LEU A 186 -3.21 18.54 5.89
N PRO A 187 -3.47 19.55 6.74
CA PRO A 187 -3.14 20.95 6.45
C PRO A 187 -1.69 21.16 6.00
N SER A 188 -0.70 20.62 6.72
CA SER A 188 0.71 20.73 6.32
C SER A 188 1.00 20.06 4.97
N LEU A 189 0.36 18.92 4.66
CA LEU A 189 0.46 18.29 3.34
C LEU A 189 -0.11 19.18 2.22
N THR A 190 -1.23 19.86 2.49
CA THR A 190 -1.84 20.81 1.56
C THR A 190 -0.91 22.00 1.32
N ASP A 191 -0.30 22.55 2.37
CA ASP A 191 0.67 23.65 2.28
C ASP A 191 1.92 23.24 1.48
N ILE A 192 2.48 22.04 1.74
CA ILE A 192 3.61 21.49 0.97
C ILE A 192 3.28 21.39 -0.52
N ARG A 193 2.09 20.88 -0.88
CA ARG A 193 1.66 20.80 -2.28
C ARG A 193 1.44 22.17 -2.92
N GLN A 194 0.90 23.13 -2.18
CA GLN A 194 0.71 24.49 -2.65
C GLN A 194 2.06 25.15 -2.95
N ARG A 195 2.99 25.12 -2.00
CA ARG A 195 4.37 25.63 -2.16
C ARG A 195 5.09 24.98 -3.34
N SER A 196 4.96 23.66 -3.46
CA SER A 196 5.54 22.91 -4.56
C SER A 196 4.96 23.32 -5.92
N THR A 197 3.66 23.62 -5.98
CA THR A 197 3.00 24.15 -7.19
C THR A 197 3.51 25.54 -7.54
N ASP A 198 3.66 26.42 -6.55
CA ASP A 198 4.11 27.79 -6.79
C ASP A 198 5.57 27.85 -7.24
N LEU A 199 6.42 26.95 -6.73
CA LEU A 199 7.78 26.74 -7.23
C LEU A 199 7.81 26.21 -8.68
N ALA A 200 6.94 25.27 -9.04
CA ALA A 200 6.87 24.78 -10.42
C ALA A 200 6.40 25.85 -11.42
N LYS A 201 5.54 26.78 -10.99
CA LYS A 201 5.14 27.94 -11.80
C LYS A 201 6.31 28.90 -12.07
N SER A 202 7.16 29.14 -11.08
CA SER A 202 8.29 30.07 -11.20
C SER A 202 9.53 29.43 -11.82
N ASP A 203 9.74 28.13 -11.62
CA ASP A 203 10.78 27.32 -12.25
C ASP A 203 10.17 26.04 -12.85
N PRO A 204 9.82 26.06 -14.15
CA PRO A 204 9.23 24.90 -14.84
C PRO A 204 10.09 23.62 -14.77
N GLY A 205 11.39 23.75 -14.51
CA GLY A 205 12.26 22.58 -14.31
C GLY A 205 11.94 21.77 -13.05
N PHE A 206 11.16 22.33 -12.12
CA PHE A 206 10.78 21.71 -10.86
C PHE A 206 9.54 20.81 -10.98
N GLU A 207 8.83 20.83 -12.12
CA GLU A 207 7.62 20.02 -12.38
C GLU A 207 7.80 18.53 -12.03
N PRO A 208 8.90 17.83 -12.38
CA PRO A 208 9.07 16.42 -12.02
C PRO A 208 9.09 16.17 -10.50
N LEU A 209 9.71 17.07 -9.72
CA LEU A 209 9.70 16.96 -8.26
C LEU A 209 8.34 17.34 -7.68
N ARG A 210 7.68 18.33 -8.28
CA ARG A 210 6.32 18.72 -7.89
C ARG A 210 5.33 17.58 -8.07
N ASP A 211 5.34 16.90 -9.21
CA ASP A 211 4.44 15.77 -9.46
C ASP A 211 4.64 14.65 -8.45
N LYS A 212 5.89 14.39 -8.09
CA LYS A 212 6.25 13.43 -7.05
C LYS A 212 5.72 13.85 -5.67
N ILE A 213 5.96 15.10 -5.26
CA ILE A 213 5.52 15.65 -3.96
C ILE A 213 3.99 15.69 -3.88
N HIS A 214 3.30 15.92 -5.01
CA HIS A 214 1.84 15.88 -5.08
C HIS A 214 1.29 14.47 -4.92
N GLY A 215 1.87 13.49 -5.63
CA GLY A 215 1.41 12.11 -5.60
C GLY A 215 1.66 11.44 -4.26
N GLN A 216 2.94 11.27 -3.91
CA GLN A 216 3.35 10.54 -2.73
C GLN A 216 4.53 11.27 -2.06
N PRO A 217 4.27 12.31 -1.25
CA PRO A 217 5.34 12.96 -0.50
C PRO A 217 6.00 11.95 0.45
N ASP A 218 7.31 12.09 0.63
CA ASP A 218 8.09 11.30 1.58
C ASP A 218 9.22 12.14 2.20
N ALA A 219 9.81 11.64 3.29
CA ALA A 219 10.86 12.35 4.03
C ALA A 219 12.09 12.70 3.18
N THR A 220 12.41 11.90 2.16
CA THR A 220 13.56 12.14 1.27
C THR A 220 13.31 13.27 0.27
N ASP A 221 12.07 13.77 0.15
CA ASP A 221 11.79 14.92 -0.71
C ASP A 221 12.48 16.19 -0.25
N ALA A 222 12.66 16.37 1.05
CA ALA A 222 13.38 17.53 1.57
C ALA A 222 14.82 17.56 1.02
N GLU A 223 15.50 16.41 0.99
CA GLU A 223 16.83 16.28 0.38
C GLU A 223 16.81 16.52 -1.12
N ARG A 224 15.80 15.99 -1.83
CA ARG A 224 15.64 16.19 -3.28
C ARG A 224 15.43 17.65 -3.64
N VAL A 225 14.60 18.36 -2.87
CA VAL A 225 14.33 19.80 -3.06
C VAL A 225 15.61 20.61 -2.84
N ARG A 226 16.36 20.32 -1.77
CA ARG A 226 17.65 20.97 -1.51
C ARG A 226 18.67 20.70 -2.62
N ALA A 227 18.79 19.45 -3.06
CA ALA A 227 19.70 19.06 -4.13
C ALA A 227 19.35 19.77 -5.45
N TYR A 228 18.06 19.87 -5.79
CA TYR A 228 17.58 20.61 -6.94
C TYR A 228 17.96 22.10 -6.85
N ALA A 229 17.72 22.73 -5.70
CA ALA A 229 18.06 24.13 -5.49
C ALA A 229 19.58 24.39 -5.57
N SER A 230 20.41 23.50 -5.01
CA SER A 230 21.88 23.63 -5.07
C SER A 230 22.43 23.55 -6.50
N ALA A 231 21.76 22.84 -7.40
CA ALA A 231 22.15 22.74 -8.81
C ALA A 231 21.78 24.00 -9.63
N ARG A 232 21.03 24.95 -9.05
CA ARG A 232 20.58 26.17 -9.74
C ARG A 232 21.50 27.36 -9.47
N PRO A 233 21.56 28.31 -10.44
CA PRO A 233 22.19 29.61 -10.24
C PRO A 233 21.71 30.30 -8.96
N ALA A 234 22.60 31.05 -8.30
CA ALA A 234 22.32 31.61 -6.96
C ALA A 234 21.18 32.63 -6.94
N ASP A 235 20.92 33.27 -8.09
CA ASP A 235 19.78 34.16 -8.37
C ASP A 235 18.43 33.43 -8.45
N VAL A 236 18.45 32.13 -8.79
CA VAL A 236 17.25 31.25 -8.82
C VAL A 236 17.10 30.47 -7.50
N ARG A 237 18.13 30.43 -6.64
CA ARG A 237 18.05 29.85 -5.29
C ARG A 237 17.18 30.73 -4.39
N THR A 238 15.87 30.53 -4.49
CA THR A 238 14.91 31.21 -3.63
C THR A 238 14.91 30.61 -2.23
N THR A 239 14.66 31.46 -1.23
CA THR A 239 14.31 31.04 0.13
C THR A 239 13.16 30.03 0.14
N ASP A 240 12.30 30.05 -0.89
CA ASP A 240 11.13 29.19 -1.03
C ASP A 240 11.48 27.69 -1.15
N TYR A 241 12.58 27.33 -1.80
CA TYR A 241 13.03 25.92 -1.85
C TYR A 241 13.39 25.40 -0.45
N GLU A 242 14.11 26.20 0.34
CA GLU A 242 14.47 25.82 1.70
C GLU A 242 13.25 25.80 2.63
N LEU A 243 12.28 26.71 2.42
CA LEU A 243 11.01 26.68 3.14
C LEU A 243 10.21 25.41 2.84
N LEU A 244 10.13 25.00 1.56
CA LEU A 244 9.49 23.75 1.18
C LEU A 244 10.21 22.55 1.82
N ALA A 245 11.54 22.49 1.73
CA ALA A 245 12.31 21.40 2.32
C ALA A 245 12.12 21.31 3.85
N LYS A 246 12.11 22.45 4.56
CA LYS A 246 11.83 22.49 6.00
C LYS A 246 10.39 22.08 6.35
N ALA A 247 9.41 22.43 5.52
CA ALA A 247 8.03 22.00 5.71
C ALA A 247 7.91 20.48 5.59
N ILE A 248 8.58 19.89 4.60
CA ILE A 248 8.66 18.43 4.42
C ILE A 248 9.35 17.78 5.62
N ASP A 249 10.53 18.28 6.03
CA ASP A 249 11.22 17.74 7.21
C ASP A 249 10.32 17.76 8.45
N ARG A 250 9.63 18.89 8.69
CA ARG A 250 8.72 19.03 9.83
C ARG A 250 7.57 18.03 9.78
N LEU A 251 7.02 17.78 8.61
CA LEU A 251 5.94 16.82 8.45
C LEU A 251 6.39 15.39 8.80
N TYR A 252 7.63 15.03 8.45
CA TYR A 252 8.17 13.69 8.69
C TYR A 252 9.05 13.57 9.94
N LEU A 253 9.13 14.63 10.78
CA LEU A 253 9.83 14.58 12.06
C LEU A 253 9.15 13.54 12.98
N PRO A 254 9.94 12.62 13.59
CA PRO A 254 9.39 11.69 14.57
C PRO A 254 8.74 12.44 15.74
N GLY A 255 7.48 12.15 16.04
CA GLY A 255 6.75 12.72 17.17
C GLY A 255 5.93 13.98 16.89
N ASN A 256 5.82 14.41 15.62
CA ASN A 256 4.81 15.39 15.23
C ASN A 256 3.45 14.67 15.17
N ILE A 257 2.80 14.55 16.32
CA ILE A 257 1.41 14.09 16.43
C ILE A 257 0.61 15.38 16.51
N SER A 258 -0.17 15.70 15.48
CA SER A 258 -1.14 16.79 15.57
C SER A 258 -2.09 16.46 16.72
N ASP A 259 -2.13 17.34 17.73
CA ASP A 259 -3.10 17.30 18.83
C ASP A 259 -4.55 17.34 18.32
#